data_AF-X1CML0-F1
#
_entry.id   AF-X1CML0-F1
#
_cell.length_a   1.000
_cell.length_b   1.000
_cell.length_c   1.000
_cell.angle_alpha   90.00
_cell.angle_beta   90.00
_cell.angle_gamma   90.00
#
_symmetry.space_group_name_H-M   'P 1'
#
loop_
_entity.id
_entity.type
_entity.pdbx_description
1 polymer ?
#
loop_
_entity_poly.entity_id
_entity_poly.type
_entity_poly.pdbx_seq_one_letter_code
_entity_poly.pdbx_strand_id
1 'polypeptide(L)'
;MLDRFGFRIENVFDNNPEVIGKLISGHEVLDIGQVKNIIKKKNIEISILAVPPGSAQKGTDILVEAGVKVIINYTSVPIKTPPNVRIETTDPIEKLLHTLYYLSHTGY
;
A
#
# COMPACT_ATOMS: atom_id res chain seq x y z
N MET A 1 -10.57 -5.18 12.37
CA MET A 1 -10.82 -3.70 12.34
C MET A 1 -11.20 -3.23 10.94
N LEU A 2 -10.57 -3.77 9.88
CA LEU A 2 -10.98 -3.59 8.48
C LEU A 2 -12.22 -4.41 8.09
N ASP A 3 -12.41 -5.60 8.69
CA ASP A 3 -13.49 -6.53 8.33
C ASP A 3 -14.89 -5.91 8.55
N ARG A 4 -15.01 -5.00 9.53
CA ARG A 4 -16.24 -4.25 9.81
C ARG A 4 -16.64 -3.29 8.69
N PHE A 5 -15.70 -2.94 7.81
CA PHE A 5 -15.91 -2.09 6.65
C PHE A 5 -15.92 -2.90 5.34
N GLY A 6 -15.93 -4.25 5.42
CA GLY A 6 -15.92 -5.13 4.25
C GLY A 6 -14.55 -5.32 3.60
N PHE A 7 -13.47 -4.89 4.26
CA PHE A 7 -12.10 -5.05 3.76
C PHE A 7 -11.36 -6.13 4.54
N ARG A 8 -10.65 -7.01 3.83
CA ARG A 8 -9.78 -8.03 4.42
C ARG A 8 -8.40 -7.94 3.76
N ILE A 9 -7.34 -8.05 4.57
CA ILE A 9 -5.99 -8.23 4.05
C ILE A 9 -5.89 -9.67 3.55
N GLU A 10 -5.61 -9.85 2.26
CA GLU A 10 -5.57 -11.17 1.65
C GLU A 10 -4.15 -11.75 1.62
N ASN A 11 -3.13 -10.93 1.34
CA ASN A 11 -1.73 -11.34 1.37
C ASN A 11 -0.84 -10.14 1.75
N VAL A 12 0.34 -10.43 2.30
CA VAL A 12 1.41 -9.45 2.57
C VAL A 12 2.64 -9.88 1.80
N PHE A 13 3.34 -8.93 1.18
CA PHE A 13 4.52 -9.21 0.36
C PHE A 13 5.71 -8.38 0.82
N ASP A 14 6.90 -8.97 0.78
CA ASP A 14 8.16 -8.28 1.05
C ASP A 14 9.29 -8.90 0.19
N ASN A 15 10.43 -8.22 0.08
CA ASN A 15 11.64 -8.74 -0.56
C ASN A 15 12.77 -9.03 0.44
N ASN A 16 12.58 -8.73 1.72
CA ASN A 16 13.54 -9.02 2.76
C ASN A 16 13.44 -10.50 3.16
N PRO A 17 14.48 -11.33 2.90
CA PRO A 17 14.46 -12.75 3.21
C PRO A 17 14.34 -13.04 4.71
N GLU A 18 14.67 -12.07 5.58
CA GLU A 18 14.54 -12.23 7.01
C GLU A 18 13.08 -12.19 7.49
N VAL A 19 12.15 -11.62 6.72
CA VAL A 19 10.72 -11.52 7.09
C VAL A 19 9.83 -12.47 6.31
N ILE A 20 10.25 -12.87 5.11
CA ILE A 20 9.50 -13.84 4.29
C ILE A 20 9.30 -15.15 5.07
N GLY A 21 8.06 -15.67 5.02
CA GLY A 21 7.62 -16.85 5.77
C GLY A 21 7.21 -16.58 7.22
N LYS A 22 7.45 -15.39 7.76
CA LYS A 22 6.94 -15.02 9.10
C LYS A 22 5.45 -14.69 9.05
N LEU A 23 4.77 -14.92 10.17
CA LEU A 23 3.38 -14.49 10.37
C LEU A 23 3.35 -13.09 10.98
N ILE A 24 2.77 -12.13 10.27
CA ILE A 24 2.49 -10.78 10.76
C ILE A 24 0.98 -10.60 10.81
N SER A 25 0.46 -10.34 12.02
CA SER A 25 -0.98 -10.14 12.23
C SER A 25 -1.85 -11.25 11.60
N GLY A 26 -1.37 -12.50 11.67
CA GLY A 26 -2.07 -13.67 11.12
C GLY A 26 -1.90 -13.90 9.61
N HIS A 27 -1.07 -13.12 8.91
CA HIS A 27 -0.79 -13.27 7.49
C HIS A 27 0.67 -13.68 7.29
N GLU A 28 0.91 -14.70 6.48
CA GLU A 28 2.27 -15.05 6.06
C GLU A 28 2.82 -13.99 5.11
N VAL A 29 4.05 -13.57 5.35
CA VAL A 29 4.76 -12.66 4.44
C VAL A 29 5.30 -13.47 3.26
N LEU A 30 4.82 -13.16 2.07
CA LEU A 30 5.20 -13.82 0.85
C LEU A 30 6.31 -13.07 0.12
N ASP A 31 7.09 -13.79 -0.68
CA ASP A 31 8.08 -13.17 -1.56
C ASP A 31 7.41 -12.30 -2.62
N ILE A 32 7.95 -11.11 -2.86
CA ILE A 32 7.45 -10.14 -3.85
C ILE A 32 7.35 -10.72 -5.27
N GLY A 33 8.17 -11.72 -5.63
CA GLY A 33 8.11 -12.43 -6.90
C GLY A 33 6.79 -13.19 -7.12
N GLN A 34 6.04 -13.45 -6.05
CA GLN A 34 4.73 -14.13 -6.13
C GLN A 34 3.57 -13.18 -6.43
N VAL A 35 3.77 -11.86 -6.34
CA VAL A 35 2.71 -10.83 -6.47
C VAL A 35 1.88 -11.03 -7.74
N LYS A 36 2.53 -11.14 -8.91
CA LYS A 36 1.84 -11.21 -10.20
C LYS A 36 0.93 -12.43 -10.32
N ASN A 37 1.38 -13.58 -9.82
CA ASN A 37 0.61 -14.81 -9.89
C ASN A 37 -0.56 -14.80 -8.90
N ILE A 38 -0.32 -14.32 -7.68
CA ILE A 38 -1.34 -14.33 -6.63
C ILE A 38 -2.43 -13.30 -6.90
N ILE A 39 -2.07 -12.08 -7.29
CA ILE A 39 -3.04 -11.02 -7.60
C ILE A 39 -3.97 -11.46 -8.73
N LYS A 40 -3.43 -12.03 -9.82
CA LYS A 40 -4.24 -12.53 -10.94
C LYS A 40 -5.13 -13.69 -10.52
N LYS A 41 -4.59 -14.68 -9.81
CA LYS A 41 -5.35 -15.87 -9.37
C LYS A 41 -6.50 -15.52 -8.43
N LYS A 42 -6.28 -14.55 -7.54
CA LYS A 42 -7.26 -14.13 -6.53
C LYS A 42 -8.12 -12.93 -6.97
N ASN A 43 -7.91 -12.41 -8.19
CA ASN A 43 -8.59 -11.23 -8.71
C ASN A 43 -8.54 -10.01 -7.75
N ILE A 44 -7.34 -9.72 -7.23
CA ILE A 44 -7.12 -8.61 -6.29
C ILE A 44 -7.05 -7.29 -7.07
N GLU A 45 -7.95 -6.36 -6.78
CA GLU A 45 -8.05 -5.08 -7.51
C GLU A 45 -7.48 -3.88 -6.74
N ILE A 46 -7.27 -4.01 -5.42
CA ILE A 46 -6.80 -2.95 -4.53
C ILE A 46 -5.53 -3.41 -3.81
N SER A 47 -4.51 -2.56 -3.76
CA SER A 47 -3.27 -2.81 -3.01
C SER A 47 -2.84 -1.62 -2.17
N ILE A 48 -2.17 -1.87 -1.05
CA ILE A 48 -1.49 -0.86 -0.25
C ILE A 48 0.01 -0.92 -0.58
N LEU A 49 0.60 0.23 -0.92
CA LEU A 49 2.03 0.37 -1.17
C LEU A 49 2.68 1.06 0.04
N ALA A 50 3.43 0.29 0.83
CA ALA A 50 4.08 0.74 2.06
C ALA A 50 5.56 0.35 2.07
N VAL A 51 6.29 0.78 1.04
CA VAL A 51 7.73 0.47 0.83
C VAL A 51 8.58 1.73 1.03
N PRO A 52 9.92 1.61 1.20
CA PRO A 52 10.80 2.77 1.24
C PRO A 52 10.68 3.62 -0.05
N PRO A 53 10.88 4.95 0.03
CA PRO A 53 10.74 5.87 -1.10
C PRO A 53 11.46 5.42 -2.39
N GLY A 54 12.70 4.92 -2.28
CA GLY A 54 13.49 4.45 -3.42
C GLY A 54 12.92 3.23 -4.15
N SER A 55 12.01 2.49 -3.52
CA SER A 55 11.38 1.29 -4.08
C SER A 55 9.95 1.53 -4.55
N ALA A 56 9.39 2.72 -4.30
CA ALA A 56 7.96 2.98 -4.45
C ALA A 56 7.48 2.87 -5.91
N GLN A 57 8.19 3.48 -6.86
CA GLN A 57 7.84 3.36 -8.28
C GLN A 57 7.95 1.92 -8.77
N LYS A 58 9.04 1.22 -8.43
CA LYS A 58 9.22 -0.19 -8.81
C LYS A 58 8.12 -1.09 -8.25
N GLY A 59 7.74 -0.88 -6.99
CA GLY A 59 6.61 -1.60 -6.37
C GLY A 59 5.29 -1.31 -7.08
N THR A 60 5.06 -0.05 -7.46
CA THR A 60 3.89 0.35 -8.26
C THR A 60 3.85 -0.37 -9.59
N ASP A 61 4.96 -0.37 -10.33
CA ASP A 61 5.02 -1.01 -11.66
C ASP A 61 4.68 -2.50 -11.57
N ILE A 62 5.18 -3.20 -10.55
CA ILE A 62 4.86 -4.61 -10.28
C ILE A 62 3.35 -4.80 -10.05
N LEU A 63 2.72 -3.93 -9.25
CA LEU A 63 1.29 -4.00 -8.95
C LEU A 63 0.43 -3.70 -10.18
N VAL A 64 0.83 -2.72 -10.98
CA VAL A 64 0.18 -2.37 -12.26
C VAL A 64 0.25 -3.55 -13.22
N GLU A 65 1.42 -4.16 -13.39
CA GLU A 65 1.59 -5.36 -14.24
C GLU A 65 0.82 -6.58 -13.73
N ALA A 66 0.58 -6.65 -12.42
CA ALA A 66 -0.22 -7.70 -11.80
C ALA A 66 -1.73 -7.52 -12.04
N GLY A 67 -2.16 -6.32 -12.46
CA GLY A 67 -3.56 -6.01 -12.80
C GLY A 67 -4.32 -5.27 -11.70
N VAL A 68 -3.62 -4.71 -10.72
CA VAL A 68 -4.24 -3.85 -9.69
C VAL A 68 -4.83 -2.60 -10.35
N LYS A 69 -6.02 -2.19 -9.90
CA LYS A 69 -6.74 -1.01 -10.39
C LYS A 69 -6.65 0.18 -9.44
N VAL A 70 -6.47 -0.08 -8.15
CA VAL A 70 -6.35 0.96 -7.11
C VAL A 70 -5.14 0.69 -6.24
N ILE A 71 -4.24 1.68 -6.15
CA ILE A 71 -3.07 1.64 -5.27
C ILE A 71 -3.23 2.72 -4.22
N ILE A 72 -3.26 2.32 -2.95
CA ILE A 72 -3.19 3.25 -1.81
C ILE A 72 -1.71 3.44 -1.49
N ASN A 73 -1.17 4.59 -1.85
CA ASN A 73 0.22 4.94 -1.68
C ASN A 73 0.45 5.54 -0.28
N TYR A 74 1.09 4.77 0.61
CA TYR A 74 1.54 5.23 1.92
C TYR A 74 3.01 5.71 1.92
N THR A 75 3.62 5.83 0.74
CA THR A 75 4.96 6.39 0.60
C THR A 75 4.89 7.92 0.50
N SER A 76 5.98 8.59 0.87
CA SER A 76 6.09 10.06 0.82
C SER A 76 6.51 10.60 -0.55
N VAL A 77 6.43 9.78 -1.61
CA VAL A 77 6.87 10.17 -2.95
C VAL A 77 5.73 10.11 -3.97
N PRO A 78 5.72 11.03 -4.96
CA PRO A 78 4.84 10.95 -6.11
C PRO A 78 5.11 9.68 -6.92
N ILE A 79 4.04 9.07 -7.42
CA ILE A 79 4.08 7.85 -8.21
C ILE A 79 3.43 8.10 -9.56
N LYS A 80 3.98 7.49 -10.61
CA LYS A 80 3.40 7.50 -11.95
C LYS A 80 2.62 6.21 -12.20
N THR A 81 1.40 6.34 -12.70
CA THR A 81 0.54 5.22 -13.09
C THR A 81 -0.08 5.48 -14.46
N PRO A 82 -0.45 4.42 -15.21
CA PRO A 82 -1.22 4.59 -16.43
C PRO A 82 -2.66 5.07 -16.10
N PRO A 83 -3.40 5.65 -17.06
CA PRO A 83 -4.70 6.28 -16.80
C PRO A 83 -5.77 5.33 -16.22
N ASN A 84 -5.63 4.03 -16.44
CA ASN A 84 -6.54 3.00 -15.96
C ASN A 84 -6.26 2.53 -14.52
N VAL A 85 -5.24 3.10 -13.85
CA VAL A 85 -4.88 2.77 -12.47
C VAL A 85 -4.98 4.02 -11.60
N ARG A 86 -5.87 3.96 -10.61
CA ARG A 86 -6.07 5.02 -9.64
C ARG A 86 -5.04 4.91 -8.53
N ILE A 87 -4.43 6.04 -8.17
CA ILE A 87 -3.53 6.14 -7.03
C ILE A 87 -4.10 7.13 -6.01
N GLU A 88 -4.18 6.69 -4.77
CA GLU A 88 -4.61 7.50 -3.63
C GLU A 88 -3.44 7.60 -2.67
N THR A 89 -2.80 8.76 -2.63
CA THR A 89 -1.69 9.00 -1.70
C THR A 89 -2.25 9.41 -0.35
N THR A 90 -1.82 8.72 0.70
CA THR A 90 -2.10 9.09 2.09
C THR A 90 -0.79 9.30 2.81
N ASP A 91 -0.51 10.55 3.18
CA ASP A 91 0.60 10.89 4.06
C ASP A 91 0.07 11.25 5.47
N PRO A 92 0.29 10.38 6.47
CA PRO A 92 -0.08 10.68 7.85
C PRO A 92 0.55 11.97 8.39
N ILE A 93 1.73 12.36 7.89
CA ILE A 93 2.41 13.59 8.30
C ILE A 93 1.68 14.82 7.76
N GLU A 94 1.25 14.80 6.50
CA GLU A 94 0.42 15.87 5.94
C GLU A 94 -0.85 16.08 6.78
N LYS A 95 -1.50 14.97 7.16
CA LYS A 95 -2.71 15.02 7.99
C LYS A 95 -2.44 15.55 9.39
N LEU A 96 -1.29 15.22 9.98
CA LEU A 96 -0.86 15.75 11.27
C LEU A 96 -0.58 17.25 11.21
N LEU A 97 0.15 17.71 10.18
CA LEU A 97 0.46 19.13 9.96
C LEU A 97 -0.81 19.95 9.72
N HIS A 98 -1.73 19.44 8.90
CA HIS A 98 -3.05 20.04 8.71
C HIS A 98 -3.79 20.16 10.06
N THR A 99 -3.80 19.11 10.88
CA THR A 99 -4.42 19.14 12.21
C THR A 99 -3.77 20.17 13.14
N LEU A 100 -2.44 20.27 13.13
CA LEU A 100 -1.68 21.23 13.94
C LEU A 100 -2.00 22.69 13.57
N TYR A 101 -2.21 23.00 12.28
CA TYR A 101 -2.64 24.32 11.85
C TYR A 101 -3.96 24.75 12.52
N TYR A 102 -4.93 23.85 12.65
CA TYR A 102 -6.18 24.18 13.36
C TYR A 102 -5.94 24.31 14.86
N LEU A 103 -5.06 23.51 15.46
CA LEU A 103 -4.73 23.65 16.88
C LEU A 103 -4.10 25.01 17.20
N SER A 104 -3.31 25.58 16.27
CA SER A 104 -2.66 26.89 16.48
C SER A 104 -3.57 28.10 16.19
N HIS A 105 -4.70 27.91 15.51
CA HIS A 105 -5.64 28.97 15.13
C HIS A 105 -7.03 28.83 15.77
N THR A 106 -7.30 27.72 16.46
CA THR A 106 -8.40 27.61 17.40
C THR A 106 -7.83 27.89 18.78
N GLY A 107 -8.11 29.09 19.32
CA GLY A 107 -7.69 29.47 20.66
C GLY A 107 -8.25 28.50 21.70
N TYR A 108 -7.37 27.66 22.23
CA TYR A 108 -7.43 27.12 23.58
C TYR A 108 -6.33 27.76 24.40
#